data_AF-A0AA43EV51-F1
#
_entry.id   AF-A0AA43EV51-F1
#
_cell.length_a   1.000
_cell.length_b   1.000
_cell.length_c   1.000
_cell.angle_alpha   90.00
_cell.angle_beta   90.00
_cell.angle_gamma   90.00
#
_symmetry.space_group_name_H-M   'P 1'
#
loop_
_entity.id
_entity.type
_entity.pdbx_description
1 polymer ?
#
loop_
_entity_poly.entity_id
_entity_poly.type
_entity_poly.pdbx_seq_one_letter_code
_entity_poly.pdbx_strand_id
1 'polypeptide(L)'
;AEVHGWLHRPATQSQHPTMPMDLTDEGLDLEGLINGIEKDLLLKALERSKWVKKKAARMLRLNTRSFRYRLEKYAIKGGRD
;
A
#
# COMPACT_ATOMS: atom_id res chain seq x y z
N ALA A 1 -32.96 -36.04 5.75
CA ALA A 1 -32.41 -35.19 6.83
C ALA A 1 -31.02 -35.74 7.14
N GLU A 2 -29.89 -35.04 7.09
CA GLU A 2 -29.54 -33.63 6.96
C GLU A 2 -28.07 -33.60 6.50
N VAL A 3 -27.75 -32.86 5.43
CA VAL A 3 -26.37 -32.64 4.97
C VAL A 3 -25.86 -31.33 5.58
N HIS A 4 -25.34 -31.39 6.80
CA HIS A 4 -24.70 -30.25 7.46
C HIS A 4 -23.18 -30.38 7.42
N GLY A 5 -22.53 -29.51 6.66
CA GLY A 5 -21.08 -29.40 6.59
C GLY A 5 -20.66 -28.24 5.71
N TRP A 6 -21.16 -27.05 6.04
CA TRP A 6 -20.93 -25.83 5.27
C TRP A 6 -19.43 -25.52 5.20
N LEU A 7 -18.99 -25.24 3.98
CA LEU A 7 -17.66 -24.75 3.63
C LEU A 7 -17.41 -23.40 4.32
N HIS A 8 -16.77 -23.40 5.48
CA HIS A 8 -16.23 -22.18 6.07
C HIS A 8 -15.03 -21.73 5.25
N ARG A 9 -15.31 -21.03 4.15
CA ARG A 9 -14.33 -20.16 3.50
C ARG A 9 -14.07 -19.03 4.50
N PRO A 10 -12.88 -18.94 5.12
CA PRO A 10 -12.59 -17.78 5.94
C PRO A 10 -12.69 -16.57 5.01
N ALA A 11 -13.66 -15.70 5.29
CA ALA A 11 -13.70 -14.40 4.65
C ALA A 11 -12.34 -13.75 4.98
N THR A 12 -11.51 -13.57 3.96
CA THR A 12 -10.28 -12.80 4.07
C THR A 12 -10.70 -11.39 4.47
N GLN A 13 -10.68 -11.13 5.77
CA GLN A 13 -10.98 -9.84 6.35
C GLN A 13 -9.95 -8.88 5.77
N SER A 14 -10.40 -8.03 4.86
CA SER A 14 -9.57 -6.99 4.29
C SER A 14 -9.29 -6.02 5.43
N GLN A 15 -8.14 -6.18 6.08
CA GLN A 15 -7.64 -5.24 7.08
C GLN A 15 -7.29 -3.96 6.34
N HIS A 16 -8.28 -3.10 6.14
CA HIS A 16 -8.04 -1.71 5.79
C HIS A 16 -7.46 -1.07 7.05
N PRO A 17 -6.25 -0.50 7.01
CA PRO A 17 -5.75 0.25 8.16
C PRO A 17 -6.75 1.37 8.45
N THR A 18 -7.41 1.32 9.60
CA THR A 18 -8.21 2.43 10.12
C THR A 18 -7.24 3.58 10.34
N MET A 19 -7.31 4.60 9.49
CA MET A 19 -6.53 5.82 9.70
C MET A 19 -7.10 6.54 10.90
N PRO A 20 -6.30 6.83 11.95
CA PRO A 20 -6.76 7.69 13.03
C PRO A 20 -7.04 9.07 12.42
N MET A 21 -8.32 9.46 12.39
CA MET A 21 -8.75 10.78 11.92
C MET A 21 -8.95 11.77 13.07
N ASP A 22 -8.81 11.31 14.31
CA ASP A 22 -8.93 12.14 15.50
C ASP A 22 -7.54 12.65 15.91
N LEU A 23 -7.46 13.96 16.17
CA LEU A 23 -6.27 14.62 16.67
C LEU A 23 -6.44 14.84 18.17
N THR A 24 -5.60 14.19 18.97
CA THR A 24 -5.57 14.35 20.43
C THR A 24 -4.73 15.56 20.84
N ASP A 25 -4.85 16.00 22.09
CA ASP A 25 -4.01 17.06 22.66
C ASP A 25 -2.51 16.71 22.63
N GLU A 26 -2.17 15.42 22.62
CA GLU A 26 -0.78 14.92 22.45
C GLU A 26 -0.24 15.10 21.01
N GLY A 27 -1.09 15.47 20.05
CA GLY A 27 -0.73 15.62 18.65
C GLY A 27 -0.67 14.30 17.87
N LEU A 28 -0.18 14.37 16.63
CA LEU A 28 -0.02 13.24 15.71
C LEU A 28 1.28 13.40 14.92
N ASP A 29 2.07 12.33 14.81
CA ASP A 29 3.20 12.28 13.86
C ASP A 29 2.67 12.16 12.43
N LEU A 30 2.32 13.32 11.86
CA LEU A 30 1.80 13.43 10.50
C LEU A 30 2.82 12.95 9.47
N GLU A 31 4.11 13.23 9.68
CA GLU A 31 5.15 12.85 8.74
C GLU A 31 5.29 11.32 8.68
N GLY A 32 5.33 10.66 9.83
CA GLY A 32 5.32 9.20 9.91
C GLY A 32 4.10 8.56 9.25
N LEU A 33 2.90 9.09 9.50
CA LEU A 33 1.66 8.60 8.90
C LEU A 33 1.69 8.71 7.37
N ILE A 34 2.03 9.89 6.84
CA ILE A 34 2.08 10.12 5.39
C ILE A 34 3.17 9.27 4.74
N ASN A 35 4.35 9.15 5.36
CA ASN A 35 5.43 8.29 4.86
C ASN A 35 5.00 6.81 4.81
N GLY A 36 4.25 6.34 5.81
CA GLY A 36 3.71 4.98 5.85
C GLY A 36 2.72 4.72 4.71
N ILE A 37 1.75 5.63 4.52
CA ILE A 37 0.77 5.56 3.43
C ILE A 37 1.48 5.58 2.07
N GLU A 38 2.44 6.49 1.90
CA GLU A 38 3.19 6.62 0.65
C GLU A 38 3.96 5.34 0.33
N LYS A 39 4.69 4.77 1.31
CA LYS A 39 5.45 3.52 1.14
C LYS A 39 4.55 2.34 0.73
N ASP A 40 3.41 2.19 1.40
CA ASP A 40 2.45 1.12 1.12
C ASP A 40 1.85 1.24 -0.29
N LEU A 41 1.50 2.46 -0.73
CA LEU A 41 0.99 2.71 -2.08
C LEU A 41 2.05 2.43 -3.16
N LEU A 42 3.32 2.77 -2.93
CA LEU A 42 4.42 2.45 -3.85
C LEU A 42 4.55 0.93 -4.04
N LEU A 43 4.55 0.16 -2.96
CA LEU A 43 4.64 -1.30 -3.00
C LEU A 43 3.43 -1.92 -3.70
N LYS A 44 2.22 -1.52 -3.32
CA LYS A 44 0.97 -1.97 -3.95
C LYS A 44 0.91 -1.66 -5.44
N ALA A 45 1.45 -0.52 -5.87
CA ALA A 45 1.55 -0.17 -7.28
C ALA A 45 2.59 -1.02 -8.02
N LEU A 46 3.73 -1.31 -7.39
CA LEU A 46 4.74 -2.22 -7.95
C LEU A 46 4.18 -3.64 -8.10
N GLU A 47 3.53 -4.18 -7.08
CA GLU A 47 2.92 -5.52 -7.15
C GLU A 47 1.88 -5.61 -8.27
N ARG A 48 0.94 -4.65 -8.32
CA ARG A 48 -0.08 -4.59 -9.39
C ARG A 48 0.51 -4.37 -10.78
N SER A 49 1.67 -3.73 -10.88
CA SER A 49 2.37 -3.51 -12.15
C SER A 49 3.23 -4.70 -12.58
N LYS A 50 3.30 -5.77 -11.78
CA LYS A 50 4.31 -6.84 -11.94
C LYS A 50 5.74 -6.29 -11.93
N TRP A 51 5.97 -5.35 -11.04
CA TRP A 51 7.25 -4.66 -10.82
C TRP A 51 7.77 -3.81 -11.98
N VAL A 52 6.90 -3.44 -12.93
CA VAL A 52 7.24 -2.50 -13.99
C VAL A 52 7.12 -1.07 -13.46
N LYS A 53 8.26 -0.42 -13.16
CA LYS A 53 8.34 0.91 -12.51
C LYS A 53 7.54 1.98 -13.27
N LYS A 54 7.67 2.05 -14.59
CA LYS A 54 6.94 3.01 -15.44
C LYS A 54 5.41 2.83 -15.34
N LYS A 55 4.94 1.58 -15.21
CA LYS A 55 3.50 1.28 -15.06
C LYS A 55 3.00 1.58 -13.65
N ALA A 56 3.78 1.27 -12.62
CA ALA A 56 3.47 1.62 -11.23
C ALA A 56 3.37 3.15 -11.03
N ALA A 57 4.32 3.91 -11.57
CA ALA A 57 4.30 5.37 -11.54
C ALA A 57 3.01 5.95 -12.14
N ARG A 58 2.57 5.44 -13.29
CA ARG A 58 1.30 5.85 -13.92
C ARG A 58 0.09 5.56 -13.05
N MET A 59 0.06 4.44 -12.32
CA MET A 59 -1.07 4.10 -11.44
C MET A 59 -1.22 5.08 -10.28
N LEU A 60 -0.10 5.61 -9.77
CA LEU A 60 -0.10 6.65 -8.73
C LEU A 60 -0.13 8.07 -9.31
N ARG A 61 -0.30 8.22 -10.63
CA ARG A 61 -0.26 9.52 -11.34
C ARG A 61 1.02 10.33 -11.06
N LEU A 62 2.14 9.64 -10.85
CA LEU A 62 3.45 10.23 -10.67
C LEU A 62 4.24 10.15 -11.99
N ASN A 63 5.08 11.16 -12.23
CA ASN A 63 6.11 11.03 -13.25
C ASN A 63 7.19 10.03 -12.78
N THR A 64 7.95 9.49 -13.73
CA THR A 64 8.97 8.44 -13.45
C THR A 64 10.06 8.91 -12.48
N ARG A 65 10.46 10.18 -12.53
CA ARG A 65 11.51 10.74 -11.66
C ARG A 65 11.02 10.79 -10.22
N SER A 66 9.85 11.37 -10.00
CA SER A 66 9.20 11.48 -8.69
C SER A 66 8.92 10.11 -8.07
N PHE A 67 8.57 9.11 -8.88
CA PHE A 67 8.41 7.74 -8.42
C PHE A 67 9.74 7.12 -7.99
N ARG A 68 10.80 7.25 -8.82
CA ARG A 68 12.13 6.71 -8.51
C ARG A 68 12.72 7.29 -7.22
N TYR A 69 12.65 8.61 -7.04
CA TYR A 69 13.10 9.26 -5.81
C TYR A 69 12.42 8.70 -4.55
N ARG A 70 11.13 8.39 -4.63
CA ARG A 70 10.40 7.79 -3.51
C ARG A 70 10.85 6.35 -3.24
N LEU A 71 11.13 5.57 -4.28
CA LEU A 71 11.70 4.23 -4.10
C LEU A 71 13.07 4.30 -3.41
N GLU A 72 13.92 5.26 -3.82
CA GLU A 72 15.23 5.50 -3.20
C GLU A 72 15.07 5.94 -1.73
N LYS A 73 14.18 6.91 -1.45
CA LYS A 73 13.86 7.38 -0.09
C LYS A 73 13.50 6.23 0.86
N TYR A 74 12.73 5.26 0.39
CA TYR A 74 12.28 4.11 1.20
C TYR A 74 13.13 2.85 1.02
N ALA A 75 14.26 2.95 0.32
CA ALA A 75 15.14 1.83 -0.02
C ALA A 75 14.40 0.62 -0.67
N ILE A 76 13.32 0.89 -1.41
CA ILE A 76 12.56 -0.15 -2.12
C ILE A 76 13.32 -0.54 -3.38
N LYS A 77 13.97 -1.70 -3.33
CA LYS A 77 14.69 -2.29 -4.47
C LYS A 77 13.90 -3.48 -5.01
N GLY A 78 13.71 -3.52 -6.33
CA GLY A 78 13.05 -4.64 -7.00
C GLY A 78 12.43 -4.25 -8.34
N GLY A 79 12.31 -5.22 -9.22
CA GLY A 79 11.71 -5.08 -10.55
C GLY A 79 12.71 -5.01 -11.69
N ARG A 80 12.25 -5.45 -12.87
CA ARG A 80 12.98 -5.29 -14.14
C ARG A 80 12.84 -3.84 -14.58
N ASP A 81 13.95 -3.26 -15.03
CA ASP A 81 13.98 -1.90 -15.58
C ASP A 81 13.20 -1.79 -16.90
#